data_AF-A0A1W0AUC0-F1
#
_entry.id   AF-A0A1W0AUC0-F1
#
_cell.length_a   1.000
_cell.length_b   1.000
_cell.length_c   1.000
_cell.angle_alpha   90.00
_cell.angle_beta   90.00
_cell.angle_gamma   90.00
#
_symmetry.space_group_name_H-M   'P 1'
#
loop_
_entity.id
_entity.type
_entity.pdbx_description
1 polymer ?
#
loop_
_entity_poly.entity_id
_entity_poly.type
_entity_poly.pdbx_seq_one_letter_code
_entity_poly.pdbx_strand_id
1 'polypeptide(L)'
;MIDERESSTAAMADGCARTTGGIGAVAAMPGGDVMKLVAGLAWSSAACIPVWLPLVDHRPYGKGHGAFQDTSGGSGSFDALRLFVNGLFGSIARYCVRIDHVEGVPDGLARVITTTQVLRYGNPVVAQR
;
A
#
# COMPACT_ATOMS: atom_id res chain seq x y z
N MET A 1 17.46 -12.24 -4.37
CA MET A 1 16.83 -12.87 -3.20
C MET A 1 15.94 -11.80 -2.58
N ILE A 2 14.62 -11.89 -2.79
CA ILE A 2 13.68 -10.97 -2.15
C ILE A 2 13.56 -11.46 -0.70
N ASP A 3 13.72 -10.55 0.26
CA ASP A 3 13.64 -10.88 1.68
C ASP A 3 12.27 -11.50 1.99
N GLU A 4 12.24 -12.80 2.34
CA GLU A 4 11.02 -13.62 2.47
C GLU A 4 10.04 -13.05 3.50
N ARG A 5 10.56 -12.30 4.48
CA ARG A 5 9.83 -11.86 5.65
C ARG A 5 8.70 -10.89 5.28
N GLU A 6 8.97 -9.96 4.38
CA GLU A 6 7.98 -8.97 3.96
C GLU A 6 7.00 -9.54 2.94
N SER A 7 7.46 -10.31 1.95
CA SER A 7 6.55 -10.99 1.01
C SER A 7 5.59 -11.96 1.73
N SER A 8 6.07 -12.62 2.80
CA SER A 8 5.26 -13.49 3.66
C SER A 8 4.20 -12.71 4.42
N THR A 9 4.45 -11.44 4.76
CA THR A 9 3.48 -10.60 5.47
C THR A 9 2.25 -10.31 4.60
N ALA A 10 2.43 -10.10 3.29
CA ALA A 10 1.31 -10.00 2.35
C ALA A 10 0.51 -11.31 2.25
N ALA A 11 1.20 -12.46 2.21
CA ALA A 11 0.55 -13.76 2.21
C ALA A 11 -0.22 -14.05 3.52
N MET A 12 0.28 -13.58 4.66
CA MET A 12 -0.43 -13.66 5.94
C MET A 12 -1.69 -12.81 5.97
N ALA A 13 -1.63 -11.58 5.44
CA ALA A 13 -2.82 -10.74 5.32
C ALA A 13 -3.86 -11.38 4.39
N ASP A 14 -3.44 -11.98 3.28
CA ASP A 14 -4.29 -12.74 2.37
C ASP A 14 -4.97 -13.93 3.08
N GLY A 15 -4.20 -14.75 3.80
CA GLY A 15 -4.72 -15.87 4.59
C GLY A 15 -5.69 -15.44 5.70
N CYS A 16 -5.41 -14.30 6.36
CA CYS A 16 -6.31 -13.72 7.36
C CYS A 16 -7.66 -13.31 6.73
N ALA A 17 -7.63 -12.64 5.57
CA ALA A 17 -8.84 -12.26 4.85
C ALA A 17 -9.67 -13.49 4.44
N ARG A 18 -9.02 -14.54 3.94
CA ARG A 18 -9.69 -15.79 3.54
C ARG A 18 -10.34 -16.53 4.71
N THR A 19 -9.65 -16.60 5.85
CA THR A 19 -10.12 -17.37 7.01
C THR A 19 -11.19 -16.65 7.81
N THR A 20 -11.11 -15.33 7.93
CA THR A 20 -12.07 -14.53 8.70
C THR A 20 -13.27 -14.05 7.87
N GLY A 21 -13.17 -14.10 6.54
CA GLY A 21 -14.12 -13.46 5.63
C GLY A 21 -14.09 -11.92 5.72
N GLY A 22 -13.08 -11.36 6.39
CA GLY A 22 -12.88 -9.92 6.59
C GLY A 22 -11.81 -9.34 5.69
N ILE A 23 -11.27 -8.17 6.08
CA ILE A 23 -10.20 -7.47 5.36
C ILE A 23 -8.85 -7.83 6.02
N GLY A 24 -7.90 -8.33 5.24
CA GLY A 24 -6.52 -8.52 5.68
C GLY A 24 -5.75 -7.20 5.57
N ALA A 25 -4.82 -6.92 6.49
CA ALA A 25 -4.05 -5.67 6.46
C ALA A 25 -2.55 -5.91 6.63
N VAL A 26 -1.74 -5.16 5.89
CA VAL A 26 -0.27 -5.16 6.01
C VAL A 26 0.24 -3.72 5.96
N ALA A 27 0.98 -3.28 6.96
CA ALA A 27 1.59 -1.95 6.95
C ALA A 27 3.03 -2.04 6.41
N ALA A 28 3.42 -1.06 5.58
CA ALA A 28 4.80 -0.92 5.12
C ALA A 28 5.23 0.54 5.10
N MET A 29 6.55 0.75 5.19
CA MET A 29 7.14 2.06 4.95
C MET A 29 7.24 2.32 3.43
N PRO A 30 7.02 3.56 2.96
CA PRO A 30 7.41 3.95 1.61
C PRO A 30 8.90 3.69 1.40
N GLY A 31 9.30 3.21 0.22
CA GLY A 31 10.69 2.87 -0.04
C GLY A 31 10.86 1.46 -0.60
N GLY A 32 11.93 0.79 -0.18
CA GLY A 32 12.19 -0.59 -0.58
C GLY A 32 11.17 -1.59 -0.04
N ASP A 33 10.62 -1.36 1.15
CA ASP A 33 9.79 -2.35 1.85
C ASP A 33 8.46 -2.60 1.14
N VAL A 34 7.79 -1.53 0.71
CA VAL A 34 6.57 -1.63 -0.10
C VAL A 34 6.81 -2.34 -1.44
N MET A 35 8.01 -2.25 -2.02
CA MET A 35 8.35 -2.98 -3.25
C MET A 35 8.44 -4.50 -3.00
N LYS A 36 8.82 -4.94 -1.80
CA LYS A 36 8.85 -6.37 -1.45
C LYS A 36 7.45 -6.97 -1.32
N LEU A 37 6.43 -6.13 -1.11
CA LEU A 37 5.02 -6.56 -1.04
C LEU A 37 4.34 -6.72 -2.40
N VAL A 38 4.92 -6.17 -3.48
CA VAL A 38 4.30 -6.15 -4.83
C VAL A 38 3.85 -7.53 -5.28
N ALA A 39 4.70 -8.54 -5.15
CA ALA A 39 4.38 -9.89 -5.62
C ALA A 39 3.21 -10.52 -4.84
N GLY A 40 3.21 -10.38 -3.51
CA GLY A 40 2.11 -10.89 -2.67
C GLY A 40 0.80 -10.16 -2.94
N LEU A 41 0.85 -8.83 -3.11
CA LEU A 41 -0.33 -8.03 -3.42
C LEU A 41 -0.87 -8.27 -4.83
N ALA A 42 0.00 -8.54 -5.81
CA ALA A 42 -0.41 -8.95 -7.16
C ALA A 42 -1.19 -10.27 -7.13
N TRP A 43 -0.75 -11.22 -6.30
CA TRP A 43 -1.46 -12.48 -6.12
C TRP A 43 -2.83 -12.29 -5.45
N SER A 44 -2.88 -11.55 -4.35
CA SER A 44 -4.15 -11.22 -3.67
C SER A 44 -5.10 -10.48 -4.59
N SER A 45 -4.58 -9.57 -5.40
CA SER A 45 -5.34 -8.84 -6.42
C SER A 45 -5.96 -9.77 -7.47
N ALA A 46 -5.17 -10.67 -8.05
CA ALA A 46 -5.64 -11.65 -9.01
C ALA A 46 -6.69 -12.62 -8.41
N ALA A 47 -6.51 -12.99 -7.13
CA ALA A 47 -7.43 -13.82 -6.38
C ALA A 47 -8.62 -13.05 -5.78
N CYS A 48 -8.70 -11.74 -6.02
CA CYS A 48 -9.72 -10.84 -5.47
C CYS A 48 -9.86 -10.87 -3.94
N ILE A 49 -8.75 -11.08 -3.23
CA ILE A 49 -8.70 -11.12 -1.77
C ILE A 49 -8.54 -9.70 -1.22
N PRO A 50 -9.40 -9.26 -0.27
CA PRO A 50 -9.40 -7.89 0.24
C PRO A 50 -8.25 -7.68 1.21
N VAL A 51 -7.08 -7.32 0.66
CA VAL A 51 -5.92 -6.89 1.42
C VAL A 51 -5.86 -5.35 1.43
N TRP A 52 -5.50 -4.77 2.57
CA TRP A 52 -5.29 -3.34 2.77
C TRP A 52 -3.81 -3.04 3.04
N LEU A 53 -3.24 -1.99 2.42
CA LEU A 53 -1.86 -1.57 2.58
C LEU A 53 -1.76 -0.08 3.00
N PRO A 54 -1.76 0.24 4.30
CA PRO A 54 -1.37 1.59 4.73
C PRO A 54 0.12 1.83 4.48
N LEU A 55 0.42 2.98 3.86
CA LEU A 55 1.77 3.52 3.71
C LEU A 55 1.89 4.79 4.53
N VAL A 56 2.66 4.74 5.59
CA VAL A 56 2.90 5.92 6.42
C VAL A 56 4.20 6.55 6.00
N ASP A 57 4.12 7.66 5.27
CA ASP A 57 5.31 8.46 5.01
C ASP A 57 5.62 9.31 6.24
N HIS A 58 6.88 9.24 6.67
CA HIS A 58 7.41 10.26 7.56
C HIS A 58 7.86 11.42 6.68
N ARG A 59 7.77 12.69 7.11
CA ARG A 59 8.45 13.78 6.40
C ARG A 59 9.86 13.90 6.97
N PRO A 60 10.88 13.19 6.45
CA PRO A 60 12.24 13.44 6.88
C PRO A 60 12.65 14.83 6.42
N TYR A 61 13.42 15.53 7.25
CA TYR A 61 14.18 16.70 6.81
C TYR A 61 15.02 16.29 5.59
N GLY A 62 14.89 17.01 4.47
CA GLY A 62 15.62 16.71 3.23
C GLY A 62 14.88 15.84 2.21
N LYS A 63 13.58 15.60 2.35
CA LYS A 63 12.75 15.03 1.27
C LYS A 63 12.89 15.86 -0.02
N GLY A 64 13.07 15.21 -1.16
CA GLY A 64 13.41 15.83 -2.44
C GLY A 64 14.91 16.02 -2.70
N HIS A 65 15.76 15.78 -1.70
CA HIS A 65 17.20 16.02 -1.75
C HIS A 65 18.03 14.74 -1.54
N GLY A 66 17.41 13.55 -1.63
CA GLY A 66 18.10 12.27 -1.47
C GLY A 66 18.16 11.80 -0.02
N ALA A 67 17.15 12.13 0.79
CA ALA A 67 17.01 11.57 2.12
C ALA A 67 16.87 10.03 2.07
N PHE A 68 17.23 9.36 3.17
CA PHE A 68 16.99 7.92 3.29
C PHE A 68 15.49 7.63 3.17
N GLN A 69 15.12 6.65 2.32
CA GLN A 69 13.73 6.33 1.96
C GLN A 69 12.94 7.49 1.32
N ASP A 70 13.63 8.48 0.72
CA ASP A 70 12.98 9.49 -0.08
C ASP A 70 12.25 8.83 -1.25
N THR A 71 10.96 9.14 -1.37
CA THR A 71 10.08 8.66 -2.44
C THR A 71 9.38 9.80 -3.17
N SER A 72 9.96 11.00 -3.08
CA SER A 72 9.41 12.22 -3.68
C SER A 72 9.60 12.32 -5.19
N GLY A 73 10.46 11.49 -5.79
CA GLY A 73 10.90 11.68 -7.18
C GLY A 73 12.08 12.65 -7.33
N GLY A 74 12.50 13.32 -6.26
CA GLY A 74 13.65 14.24 -6.25
C GLY A 74 15.00 13.52 -6.10
N SER A 75 16.08 14.12 -6.59
CA SER A 75 17.46 13.57 -6.50
C SER A 75 17.62 12.11 -6.97
N GLY A 76 16.83 11.67 -7.96
CA GLY A 76 16.88 10.29 -8.46
C GLY A 76 16.17 9.27 -7.56
N SER A 77 15.49 9.70 -6.49
CA SER A 77 14.53 8.85 -5.78
C SER A 77 13.35 8.51 -6.69
N PHE A 78 12.71 7.37 -6.45
CA PHE A 78 11.51 7.00 -7.19
C PHE A 78 10.30 7.78 -6.67
N ASP A 79 9.41 8.19 -7.56
CA ASP A 79 8.18 8.88 -7.20
C ASP A 79 7.13 7.85 -6.75
N ALA A 80 6.91 7.76 -5.43
CA ALA A 80 5.89 6.90 -4.83
C ALA A 80 4.51 7.16 -5.43
N LEU A 81 4.11 8.43 -5.63
CA LEU A 81 2.78 8.75 -6.13
C LEU A 81 2.58 8.29 -7.56
N ARG A 82 3.59 8.46 -8.42
CA ARG A 82 3.54 7.89 -9.76
C ARG A 82 3.46 6.37 -9.73
N LEU A 83 4.25 5.71 -8.88
CA LEU A 83 4.23 4.25 -8.75
C LEU A 83 2.90 3.71 -8.20
N PHE A 84 2.29 4.40 -7.24
CA PHE A 84 1.07 4.01 -6.54
C PHE A 84 -0.23 4.35 -7.25
N VAL A 85 -0.31 5.51 -7.89
CA VAL A 85 -1.55 5.98 -8.53
C VAL A 85 -1.57 5.62 -10.01
N ASN A 86 -0.45 5.75 -10.73
CA ASN A 86 -0.40 5.63 -12.19
C ASN A 86 0.56 4.53 -12.69
N GLY A 87 1.19 3.79 -11.78
CA GLY A 87 2.25 2.84 -12.07
C GLY A 87 1.86 1.41 -11.72
N LEU A 88 2.86 0.63 -11.29
CA LEU A 88 2.73 -0.78 -10.97
C LEU A 88 1.60 -1.05 -9.97
N PHE A 89 1.51 -0.26 -8.90
CA PHE A 89 0.46 -0.42 -7.92
C PHE A 89 -0.89 0.04 -8.44
N GLY A 90 -0.98 1.05 -9.31
CA GLY A 90 -2.25 1.40 -9.96
C GLY A 90 -2.84 0.26 -10.82
N SER A 91 -2.00 -0.65 -11.30
CA SER A 91 -2.45 -1.86 -12.02
C SER A 91 -2.91 -3.01 -11.12
N ILE A 92 -2.50 -3.00 -9.84
CA ILE A 92 -2.76 -4.07 -8.86
C ILE A 92 -3.77 -3.61 -7.78
N ALA A 93 -3.82 -2.32 -7.49
CA ALA A 93 -4.69 -1.66 -6.53
C ALA A 93 -5.86 -1.02 -7.27
N ARG A 94 -7.10 -1.39 -6.93
CA ARG A 94 -8.31 -0.79 -7.50
C ARG A 94 -8.64 0.57 -6.91
N TYR A 95 -8.09 0.90 -5.74
CA TYR A 95 -8.37 2.13 -5.04
C TYR A 95 -7.15 2.56 -4.23
N CYS A 96 -6.62 3.74 -4.51
CA CYS A 96 -5.51 4.36 -3.78
C CYS A 96 -5.95 5.75 -3.34
N VAL A 97 -5.61 6.14 -2.12
CA VAL A 97 -5.91 7.47 -1.58
C VAL A 97 -4.66 8.06 -0.93
N ARG A 98 -4.35 9.32 -1.25
CA ARG A 98 -3.35 10.10 -0.50
C ARG A 98 -4.06 10.97 0.51
N ILE A 99 -3.52 11.02 1.72
CA ILE A 99 -4.03 11.72 2.89
C ILE A 99 -2.94 12.68 3.37
N ASP A 100 -2.89 13.89 2.82
CA ASP A 100 -1.82 14.84 3.11
C ASP A 100 -1.84 15.42 4.54
N HIS A 101 -2.96 15.21 5.27
CA HIS A 101 -3.26 15.81 6.56
C HIS A 101 -3.75 14.75 7.56
N VAL A 102 -3.29 14.81 8.82
CA VAL A 102 -3.63 13.82 9.86
C VAL A 102 -5.13 13.75 10.09
N GLU A 103 -5.79 14.90 10.00
CA GLU A 103 -7.22 15.07 10.19
C GLU A 103 -8.02 14.28 9.14
N GLY A 104 -7.44 14.01 7.97
CA GLY A 104 -8.05 13.21 6.91
C GLY A 104 -7.88 11.70 7.07
N VAL A 105 -7.12 11.22 8.06
CA VAL A 105 -6.87 9.79 8.28
C VAL A 105 -8.15 9.02 8.60
N PRO A 106 -9.04 9.47 9.52
CA PRO A 106 -10.30 8.79 9.82
C PRO A 106 -11.20 8.66 8.59
N ASP A 107 -11.37 9.74 7.83
CA ASP A 107 -12.19 9.76 6.62
C ASP A 107 -11.59 8.88 5.52
N GLY A 108 -10.27 8.95 5.33
CA GLY A 108 -9.57 8.09 4.38
C GLY A 108 -9.74 6.62 4.72
N LEU A 109 -9.58 6.24 5.98
CA LEU A 109 -9.79 4.86 6.46
C LEU A 109 -11.22 4.39 6.25
N ALA A 110 -12.21 5.21 6.61
CA ALA A 110 -13.62 4.89 6.37
C ALA A 110 -13.86 4.63 4.88
N ARG A 111 -13.34 5.51 4.01
CA ARG A 111 -13.47 5.37 2.55
C ARG A 111 -12.80 4.10 2.03
N VAL A 112 -11.64 3.72 2.57
CA VAL A 112 -11.00 2.44 2.25
C VAL A 112 -11.93 1.27 2.60
N ILE A 113 -12.38 1.20 3.86
CA ILE A 113 -13.17 0.06 4.35
C ILE A 113 -14.46 -0.06 3.56
N THR A 114 -15.19 1.04 3.37
CA THR A 114 -16.42 1.06 2.57
C THR A 114 -16.15 0.63 1.13
N THR A 115 -15.08 1.12 0.50
CA THR A 115 -14.75 0.74 -0.88
C THR A 115 -14.42 -0.75 -0.99
N THR A 116 -13.63 -1.29 -0.06
CA THR A 116 -13.29 -2.71 -0.01
C THR A 116 -14.52 -3.59 0.23
N GLN A 117 -15.44 -3.16 1.10
CA GLN A 117 -16.69 -3.88 1.37
C GLN A 117 -17.69 -3.84 0.20
N VAL A 118 -17.82 -2.67 -0.46
CA VAL A 118 -18.74 -2.47 -1.59
C VAL A 118 -18.26 -3.21 -2.83
N LEU A 119 -16.96 -3.17 -3.11
CA LEU A 119 -16.42 -3.78 -4.32
C LEU A 119 -16.47 -5.31 -4.28
N ARG A 120 -16.61 -5.95 -3.11
CA ARG A 120 -16.63 -7.42 -2.88
C ARG A 120 -15.56 -8.23 -3.63
N TYR A 121 -14.58 -7.56 -4.24
CA TYR A 121 -13.47 -8.11 -4.99
C TYR A 121 -12.24 -7.29 -4.60
N GLY A 122 -11.51 -7.90 -3.69
CA GLY A 122 -10.45 -7.29 -2.93
C GLY A 122 -9.25 -6.90 -3.76
N ASN A 123 -8.73 -5.72 -3.49
CA ASN A 123 -7.45 -5.28 -4.00
C ASN A 123 -6.80 -4.36 -2.98
N PRO A 124 -5.46 -4.35 -2.90
CA PRO A 124 -4.69 -3.47 -2.02
C PRO A 124 -5.21 -2.05 -2.10
N VAL A 125 -5.68 -1.54 -0.98
CA VAL A 125 -5.90 -0.10 -0.86
C VAL A 125 -4.67 0.54 -0.28
N VAL A 126 -4.06 1.43 -1.05
CA VAL A 126 -2.88 2.17 -0.61
C VAL A 126 -3.32 3.50 -0.03
N ALA A 127 -3.08 3.71 1.26
CA ALA A 127 -3.30 4.98 1.92
C ALA A 127 -1.93 5.61 2.23
N GLN A 128 -1.55 6.68 1.53
CA GLN A 128 -0.27 7.37 1.76
C GLN A 128 -0.50 8.66 2.56
N ARG A 129 0.24 8.88 3.67
CA ARG A 129 0.28 10.17 4.36
C ARG A 129 1.26 11.17 3.71
#